data_AF-D3SG56-F1
#
_entry.id   AF-D3SG56-F1
#
_cell.length_a   1.000
_cell.length_b   1.000
_cell.length_c   1.000
_cell.angle_alpha   90.00
_cell.angle_beta   90.00
_cell.angle_gamma   90.00
#
_symmetry.space_group_name_H-M   'P 1'
#
loop_
_entity.id
_entity.type
_entity.pdbx_description
1 polymer ?
#
loop_
_entity_poly.entity_id
_entity_poly.type
_entity_poly.pdbx_seq_one_letter_code
_entity_poly.pdbx_strand_id
1 'polypeptide(L)'
;MHCIGKRDDEVYVGNAYAYHGGLGVPEYLSHLKTARVGEKALDLDGNPLPPDLHRPLFIGQSEVAEYNRIKEHQLTRIRMGLGDDHV
;
A
#
# COMPACT_ATOMS: atom_id res chain seq x y z
N MET A 1 -0.63 -11.68 -6.59
CA MET A 1 0.25 -10.60 -7.09
C MET A 1 1.69 -11.00 -6.82
N HIS A 2 2.54 -10.92 -7.84
CA HIS A 2 3.95 -11.26 -7.75
C HIS A 2 4.76 -9.98 -7.45
N CYS A 3 5.77 -10.08 -6.58
CA CYS A 3 6.63 -8.95 -6.22
C CYS A 3 8.00 -9.45 -5.75
N ILE A 4 9.01 -8.60 -5.91
CA ILE A 4 10.38 -8.86 -5.45
C ILE A 4 10.65 -8.02 -4.20
N GLY A 5 11.33 -8.63 -3.22
CA GLY A 5 11.76 -7.95 -2.00
C GLY A 5 10.75 -7.97 -0.85
N LYS A 6 9.80 -8.91 -0.85
CA LYS A 6 8.95 -9.23 0.30
C LYS A 6 9.77 -9.99 1.36
N ARG A 7 9.61 -9.64 2.65
CA ARG A 7 10.17 -10.39 3.78
C ARG A 7 9.17 -11.42 4.33
N ASP A 8 9.66 -12.37 5.11
CA ASP A 8 8.83 -13.47 5.64
C ASP A 8 7.74 -13.00 6.61
N ASP A 9 8.04 -11.94 7.37
CA ASP A 9 7.16 -11.33 8.37
C ASP A 9 6.24 -10.24 7.79
N GLU A 10 6.15 -10.14 6.46
CA GLU A 10 5.40 -9.09 5.79
C GLU A 10 4.17 -9.57 5.01
N VAL A 11 3.26 -8.65 4.81
CA VAL A 11 2.02 -8.80 4.05
C VAL A 11 1.97 -7.72 2.98
N TYR A 12 1.67 -8.13 1.75
CA TYR A 12 1.43 -7.23 0.64
C TYR A 12 0.04 -6.58 0.78
N VAL A 13 -0.03 -5.26 0.72
CA VAL A 13 -1.28 -4.50 0.99
C VAL A 13 -1.70 -3.55 -0.12
N GLY A 14 -1.07 -3.66 -1.29
CA GLY A 14 -1.37 -2.84 -2.47
C GLY A 14 -0.11 -2.28 -3.10
N ASN A 15 -0.29 -1.42 -4.10
CA ASN A 15 0.80 -0.65 -4.69
C ASN A 15 0.72 0.79 -4.20
N ALA A 16 1.88 1.35 -3.86
CA ALA A 16 2.05 2.79 -3.80
C ALA A 16 2.11 3.30 -5.26
N TYR A 17 1.24 4.25 -5.57
CA TYR A 17 1.25 4.98 -6.84
C TYR A 17 1.95 6.31 -6.64
N ALA A 18 2.75 6.74 -7.61
CA ALA A 18 3.44 8.04 -7.57
C ALA A 18 2.52 9.24 -7.89
N TYR A 19 1.24 8.99 -8.21
CA TYR A 19 0.26 10.05 -8.45
C TYR A 19 0.05 10.82 -7.13
N HIS A 20 0.55 12.06 -7.06
CA HIS A 20 0.44 13.01 -5.94
C HIS A 20 1.39 12.80 -4.74
N GLY A 21 2.68 13.07 -4.93
CA GLY A 21 3.58 13.38 -3.80
C GLY A 21 4.79 12.48 -3.62
N GLY A 22 4.97 11.46 -4.48
CA GLY A 22 6.19 10.66 -4.56
C GLY A 22 6.03 9.17 -4.21
N LEU A 23 7.07 8.40 -4.47
CA LEU A 23 7.16 6.95 -4.18
C LEU A 23 7.43 6.72 -2.69
N GLY A 24 6.46 7.03 -1.85
CA GLY A 24 6.54 6.92 -0.40
C GLY A 24 5.50 5.98 0.21
N VAL A 25 5.63 5.72 1.50
CA VAL A 25 4.53 5.15 2.28
C VAL A 25 3.41 6.19 2.32
N PRO A 26 2.17 5.86 1.90
CA PRO A 26 1.06 6.81 1.94
C PRO A 26 0.82 7.36 3.35
N GLU A 27 0.44 8.63 3.46
CA GLU A 27 0.25 9.33 4.74
C GLU A 27 -0.73 8.61 5.68
N TYR A 28 -1.79 8.02 5.13
CA TYR A 28 -2.77 7.25 5.91
C TYR A 28 -2.18 5.99 6.57
N LEU A 29 -0.96 5.57 6.20
CA LEU A 29 -0.21 4.47 6.82
C LEU A 29 1.00 4.96 7.62
N SER A 30 1.22 6.27 7.76
CA SER A 30 2.39 6.85 8.44
C SER A 30 2.54 6.43 9.91
N HIS A 31 1.45 5.99 10.54
CA HIS A 31 1.43 5.52 11.94
C HIS A 31 1.81 4.03 12.08
N LEU A 32 1.85 3.28 10.98
CA LEU A 32 2.32 1.89 10.98
C LEU A 32 3.84 1.87 10.93
N LYS A 33 4.47 1.27 11.93
CA LYS A 33 5.94 1.28 12.08
C LYS A 33 6.63 0.39 11.06
N THR A 34 5.92 -0.61 10.56
CA THR A 34 6.45 -1.61 9.63
C THR A 34 6.06 -1.31 8.18
N ALA A 35 5.27 -0.26 7.93
CA ALA A 35 4.89 0.11 6.58
C ALA A 35 6.12 0.55 5.78
N ARG A 36 6.29 -0.04 4.59
CA ARG A 36 7.36 0.33 3.68
C ARG A 36 7.02 0.06 2.23
N VAL A 37 7.75 0.75 1.36
CA VAL A 37 7.76 0.51 -0.07
C VAL A 37 8.78 -0.59 -0.39
N GLY A 38 8.40 -1.53 -1.24
CA GLY A 38 9.25 -2.62 -1.72
C GLY A 38 9.94 -2.33 -3.03
N GLU A 39 10.71 -3.31 -3.51
CA GLU A 39 11.62 -3.09 -4.62
C GLU A 39 10.91 -3.08 -5.98
N LYS A 40 10.22 -4.17 -6.34
CA LYS A 40 9.62 -4.31 -7.67
C LYS A 40 8.28 -5.01 -7.60
N ALA A 41 7.26 -4.41 -8.20
CA ALA A 41 5.99 -5.06 -8.47
C ALA A 41 6.07 -5.80 -9.82
N LEU A 42 5.48 -6.98 -9.89
CA LEU A 42 5.37 -7.77 -11.11
C LEU A 42 3.89 -7.86 -11.52
N ASP A 43 3.64 -7.95 -12.82
CA ASP A 43 2.30 -8.22 -13.35
C ASP A 43 1.87 -9.68 -13.10
N LEU A 44 0.75 -10.09 -13.69
CA LEU A 44 0.21 -11.44 -13.54
C LEU A 44 1.06 -12.52 -14.24
N ASP A 45 1.82 -12.13 -15.25
CA ASP A 45 2.72 -13.00 -16.02
C ASP A 45 4.15 -13.00 -15.44
N GLY A 46 4.41 -12.19 -14.41
CA GLY A 46 5.71 -12.05 -13.76
C GLY A 46 6.61 -10.99 -14.37
N ASN A 47 6.12 -10.20 -15.33
CA ASN A 47 6.91 -9.11 -15.91
C ASN A 47 7.02 -7.93 -14.95
N PRO A 48 8.19 -7.25 -14.89
CA PRO A 48 8.38 -6.11 -14.02
C PRO A 48 7.53 -4.91 -14.43
N LEU A 49 6.76 -4.36 -13.49
CA LEU A 49 6.04 -3.11 -13.69
C LEU A 49 7.00 -1.90 -13.59
N PRO A 50 6.64 -0.76 -14.22
CA PRO A 50 7.41 0.48 -14.09
C PRO A 50 7.52 0.89 -12.61
N PRO A 51 8.75 0.96 -12.05
CA PRO A 51 8.96 1.22 -10.63
C PRO A 51 8.56 2.65 -10.22
N ASP A 52 8.45 3.56 -11.19
CA ASP A 52 8.02 4.94 -11.00
C ASP A 52 6.51 5.06 -10.84
N LEU A 53 5.75 4.03 -11.23
CA LEU A 53 4.29 4.02 -11.18
C LEU A 53 3.75 2.98 -10.19
N HIS A 54 4.49 1.90 -10.01
CA HIS A 54 4.07 0.75 -9.21
C HIS A 54 5.21 0.28 -8.31
N ARG A 55 5.13 0.65 -7.04
CA ARG A 55 5.94 0.00 -6.01
C ARG A 55 5.04 -0.80 -5.06
N PRO A 56 5.41 -2.04 -4.73
CA PRO A 56 4.62 -2.83 -3.80
C PRO A 56 4.70 -2.21 -2.41
N LEU A 57 3.57 -2.16 -1.71
CA LEU A 57 3.47 -1.68 -0.34
C LEU A 57 3.35 -2.89 0.59
N PHE A 58 4.18 -2.89 1.62
CA PHE A 58 4.24 -3.94 2.62
C PHE A 58 3.99 -3.38 4.01
N ILE A 59 3.36 -4.20 4.85
CA ILE A 59 3.31 -4.03 6.30
C ILE A 59 3.75 -5.33 6.96
N GLY A 60 4.22 -5.25 8.20
CA GLY A 60 4.49 -6.39 9.06
C GLY A 60 3.20 -7.10 9.46
N GLN A 61 3.29 -8.42 9.63
CA GLN A 61 2.16 -9.27 9.99
C GLN A 61 1.52 -8.87 11.32
N SER A 62 2.29 -8.30 12.24
CA SER A 62 1.83 -7.78 13.53
C SER A 62 0.90 -6.56 13.41
N GLU A 63 0.96 -5.80 12.31
CA GLU A 63 0.18 -4.57 12.11
C GLU A 63 -1.06 -4.78 11.21
N VAL A 64 -1.33 -6.02 10.76
CA VAL A 64 -2.46 -6.35 9.87
C VAL A 64 -3.81 -5.95 10.48
N ALA A 65 -4.00 -6.15 11.78
CA ALA A 65 -5.24 -5.78 12.45
C ALA A 65 -5.49 -4.26 12.42
N GLU A 66 -4.44 -3.46 12.59
CA GLU A 66 -4.54 -2.00 12.54
C GLU A 66 -4.77 -1.51 11.11
N TYR A 67 -4.05 -2.09 10.14
CA TYR A 67 -4.28 -1.83 8.72
C TYR A 67 -5.74 -2.07 8.32
N ASN A 68 -6.34 -3.19 8.77
CA ASN A 68 -7.74 -3.50 8.48
C ASN A 68 -8.69 -2.44 9.05
N ARG A 69 -8.45 -1.94 10.27
CA ARG A 69 -9.25 -0.85 10.87
C ARG A 69 -9.18 0.44 10.05
N ILE A 70 -7.99 0.81 9.57
CA ILE A 70 -7.82 1.98 8.69
C ILE A 70 -8.67 1.80 7.43
N LYS A 71 -8.64 0.62 6.81
CA LYS A 71 -9.39 0.33 5.58
C LYS A 71 -10.91 0.30 5.81
N GLU A 72 -11.36 -0.27 6.91
CA GLU A 72 -12.76 -0.22 7.32
C GLU A 72 -13.24 1.23 7.53
N HIS A 73 -12.42 2.07 8.17
CA HIS A 73 -12.72 3.48 8.34
C HIS A 73 -12.77 4.22 7.00
N GLN A 74 -11.80 4.00 6.10
CA GLN A 74 -11.81 4.60 4.76
C GLN A 74 -13.06 4.18 3.97
N LEU A 75 -13.39 2.89 3.97
CA LEU A 75 -14.56 2.36 3.28
C LEU A 75 -15.86 2.94 3.84
N THR A 76 -15.96 3.10 5.16
CA THR A 76 -17.11 3.69 5.82
C THR A 76 -17.30 5.16 5.41
N ARG A 77 -16.21 5.94 5.34
CA ARG A 77 -16.26 7.33 4.86
C ARG A 77 -16.72 7.43 3.41
N ILE A 78 -16.20 6.57 2.53
CA ILE A 78 -16.59 6.51 1.12
C ILE A 78 -18.09 6.19 1.00
N ARG A 79 -18.58 5.20 1.75
CA ARG A 79 -20.00 4.82 1.76
C ARG A 79 -20.93 5.93 2.24
N MET A 80 -20.46 6.77 3.16
CA MET A 80 -21.21 7.93 3.66
C MET A 80 -21.10 9.15 2.74
N GLY A 81 -20.39 9.07 1.61
CA GLY A 81 -20.16 10.21 0.72
C GLY A 81 -19.23 11.28 1.30
N LEU A 82 -18.47 10.94 2.35
CA LEU A 82 -17.54 11.83 3.05
C LEU A 82 -16.09 11.62 2.58
N GLY A 83 -15.91 11.20 1.33
CA GLY A 83 -14.58 11.08 0.73
C GLY A 83 -13.89 12.44 0.78
N ASP A 84 -12.69 12.49 1.35
CA ASP A 84 -11.83 13.66 1.15
C ASP A 84 -11.61 13.80 -0.35
N ASP A 85 -12.02 14.94 -0.88
CA ASP A 85 -11.59 15.49 -2.16
C ASP A 85 -10.07 15.71 -2.04
N HIS A 86 -9.30 14.64 -2.25
CA HIS A 86 -7.87 14.73 -2.45
C HIS A 86 -7.61 14.51 -3.93
N VAL A 87 -7.67 15.66 -4.61
CA VAL A 87 -7.15 15.98 -5.94
C VAL A 87 -5.73 15.45 -6.13
#